data_AF-A0A3A4KJ91-F1
#
_entry.id   AF-A0A3A4KJ91-F1
#
_cell.length_a   1.000
_cell.length_b   1.000
_cell.length_c   1.000
_cell.angle_alpha   90.00
_cell.angle_beta   90.00
_cell.angle_gamma   90.00
#
_symmetry.space_group_name_H-M   'P 1'
#
loop_
_entity.id
_entity.type
_entity.pdbx_description
1 polymer ?
#
loop_
_entity_poly.entity_id
_entity_poly.type
_entity_poly.pdbx_seq_one_letter_code
_entity_poly.pdbx_strand_id
1 'polypeptide(L)'
;MASKVYIGPTLADGRAWGAAVSGRGHEIVLLIEGETETAVKSIFKQFLDARCDAENKPKVRLTTKPLGSGLLNEETVKDQLAMNLGRSGVKGVVALIDVVCSGRPQQFKNAAEAIAFLGGIAPNEDRYHPHAAQYDFEAWLLPYWDEICKRVGRRQGAPGANPENVNHNHPPSWHLEKLHRLAGKKYNKPIDGKAILTGKDLLVSARQCPQFKLFLNSLLYFAGCRLLP
;
A
#
# COMPACT_ATOMS: atom_id res chain seq x y z
N MET A 1 -19.29 20.84 -27.62
CA MET A 1 -19.37 19.99 -26.41
C MET A 1 -18.19 19.03 -26.43
N ALA A 2 -17.17 19.27 -25.60
CA ALA A 2 -16.03 18.36 -25.50
C ALA A 2 -16.49 17.10 -24.76
N SER A 3 -16.50 15.97 -25.46
CA SER A 3 -16.65 14.64 -24.87
C SER A 3 -15.53 14.46 -23.84
N LYS A 4 -15.88 14.39 -22.55
CA LYS A 4 -14.96 13.92 -21.52
C LYS A 4 -14.70 12.45 -21.84
N VAL A 5 -13.54 12.16 -22.43
CA VAL A 5 -12.98 10.82 -22.46
C VAL A 5 -12.83 10.41 -21.00
N TYR A 6 -13.71 9.53 -20.53
CA TYR A 6 -13.51 8.82 -19.27
C TYR A 6 -12.33 7.88 -19.51
N ILE A 7 -11.13 8.36 -19.24
CA ILE A 7 -9.97 7.50 -19.04
C ILE A 7 -10.34 6.72 -17.78
N GLY A 8 -10.67 5.43 -17.92
CA GLY A 8 -10.90 4.57 -16.78
C GLY A 8 -9.70 4.63 -15.82
N PRO A 9 -9.84 4.20 -14.56
CA PRO A 9 -8.70 4.19 -13.64
C PRO A 9 -7.53 3.45 -14.30
N THR A 10 -6.30 3.90 -14.11
CA THR A 10 -5.10 3.17 -14.57
C THR A 10 -4.45 2.47 -13.39
N LEU A 11 -3.59 1.48 -13.66
CA LEU A 11 -2.63 0.98 -12.69
C LEU A 11 -1.68 2.10 -12.27
N ALA A 12 -0.98 1.91 -11.14
CA ALA A 12 -0.06 2.90 -10.61
C ALA A 12 1.13 3.19 -11.54
N ASP A 13 1.51 2.21 -12.36
CA ASP A 13 2.55 2.33 -13.39
C ASP A 13 2.02 2.85 -14.74
N GLY A 14 0.76 3.29 -14.80
CA GLY A 14 0.14 3.87 -15.99
C GLY A 14 -0.42 2.86 -16.99
N ARG A 15 -0.24 1.55 -16.76
CA ARG A 15 -0.90 0.52 -17.58
C ARG A 15 -2.42 0.56 -17.36
N ALA A 16 -3.19 0.16 -18.37
CA ALA A 16 -4.62 -0.03 -18.19
C ALA A 16 -4.89 -1.24 -17.28
N TRP A 17 -5.99 -1.25 -16.53
CA TRP A 17 -6.45 -2.51 -15.94
C TRP A 17 -6.72 -3.51 -17.06
N GLY A 18 -6.15 -4.71 -16.94
CA GLY A 18 -6.44 -5.80 -17.86
C GLY A 18 -7.91 -6.25 -17.79
N ALA A 19 -8.25 -7.26 -18.58
CA ALA A 19 -9.54 -7.93 -18.46
C ALA A 19 -9.71 -8.54 -17.06
N ALA A 20 -10.93 -8.47 -16.51
CA ALA A 20 -11.23 -9.00 -15.18
C ALA A 20 -10.68 -10.43 -15.03
N VAL A 21 -9.95 -10.68 -13.93
CA VAL A 21 -9.23 -11.94 -13.70
C VAL A 21 -10.21 -13.11 -13.51
N SER A 22 -10.65 -13.70 -14.62
CA SER A 22 -11.48 -14.91 -14.67
C SER A 22 -10.59 -16.15 -14.54
N GLY A 23 -10.19 -16.46 -13.32
CA GLY A 23 -9.34 -17.62 -13.04
C GLY A 23 -9.66 -18.27 -11.69
N ARG A 24 -9.41 -19.59 -11.60
CA ARG A 24 -9.57 -20.44 -10.39
C ARG A 24 -8.56 -20.13 -9.26
N GLY A 25 -7.70 -19.13 -9.44
CA GLY A 25 -6.80 -18.66 -8.39
C GLY A 25 -7.58 -18.21 -7.16
N HIS A 26 -6.96 -18.29 -6.00
CA HIS A 26 -7.59 -17.94 -4.73
C HIS A 26 -6.61 -17.27 -3.78
N GLU A 27 -5.48 -16.77 -4.31
CA GLU A 27 -4.43 -16.11 -3.54
C GLU A 27 -3.94 -14.85 -4.24
N ILE A 28 -3.79 -13.78 -3.47
CA ILE A 28 -3.01 -12.60 -3.83
C ILE A 28 -1.75 -12.65 -2.97
N VAL A 29 -0.58 -12.48 -3.61
CA VAL A 29 0.71 -12.39 -2.92
C VAL A 29 1.11 -10.93 -2.84
N LEU A 30 1.38 -10.44 -1.62
CA LEU A 30 1.84 -9.09 -1.34
C LEU A 30 3.35 -9.13 -1.03
N LEU A 31 4.17 -8.62 -1.95
CA LEU A 31 5.62 -8.48 -1.76
C LEU A 31 5.90 -7.18 -0.99
N ILE A 32 6.60 -7.27 0.14
CA ILE A 32 6.79 -6.15 1.09
C ILE A 32 8.21 -6.09 1.62
N GLU A 33 8.68 -4.90 1.98
CA GLU A 33 10.01 -4.71 2.57
C GLU A 33 10.03 -4.91 4.09
N GLY A 34 8.94 -4.54 4.78
CA GLY A 34 8.96 -4.32 6.22
C GLY A 34 8.02 -5.18 7.08
N GLU A 35 8.27 -5.11 8.38
CA GLU A 35 7.43 -5.72 9.40
C GLU A 35 6.09 -4.97 9.58
N THR A 36 6.06 -3.67 9.26
CA THR A 36 4.85 -2.84 9.36
C THR A 36 3.76 -3.38 8.43
N GLU A 37 4.08 -3.59 7.15
CA GLU A 37 3.16 -4.13 6.14
C GLU A 37 2.70 -5.54 6.52
N THR A 38 3.62 -6.34 7.09
CA THR A 38 3.30 -7.68 7.62
C THR A 38 2.27 -7.59 8.74
N ALA A 39 2.43 -6.65 9.67
CA ALA A 39 1.53 -6.47 10.81
C ALA A 39 0.13 -5.99 10.38
N VAL A 40 0.06 -5.12 9.36
CA VAL A 40 -1.22 -4.59 8.85
C VAL A 40 -1.90 -5.49 7.81
N LYS A 41 -1.25 -6.57 7.33
CA LYS A 41 -1.85 -7.54 6.39
C LYS A 41 -3.26 -7.99 6.80
N SER A 42 -3.46 -8.25 8.11
CA SER A 42 -4.77 -8.67 8.63
C SER A 42 -5.87 -7.62 8.40
N ILE A 43 -5.54 -6.33 8.44
CA ILE A 43 -6.47 -5.22 8.20
C ILE A 43 -6.81 -5.13 6.70
N PHE A 44 -5.81 -5.26 5.82
CA PHE A 44 -6.06 -5.32 4.36
C PHE A 44 -6.94 -6.51 3.99
N LYS A 45 -6.70 -7.66 4.64
CA LYS A 45 -7.54 -8.85 4.45
C LYS A 45 -8.98 -8.63 4.92
N GLN A 46 -9.18 -8.00 6.08
CA GLN A 46 -10.52 -7.68 6.59
C GLN A 46 -11.26 -6.72 5.66
N PHE A 47 -10.59 -5.68 5.17
CA PHE A 47 -11.14 -4.77 4.17
C PHE A 47 -11.55 -5.50 2.90
N LEU A 48 -10.67 -6.36 2.37
CA LEU A 48 -10.93 -7.12 1.17
C LEU A 48 -12.09 -8.10 1.34
N ASP A 49 -12.14 -8.81 2.47
CA ASP A 49 -13.22 -9.74 2.79
C ASP A 49 -14.58 -9.05 2.92
N ALA A 50 -14.62 -7.90 3.58
CA ALA A 50 -15.84 -7.11 3.70
C ALA A 50 -16.36 -6.64 2.31
N ARG A 51 -15.45 -6.31 1.40
CA ARG A 51 -15.79 -5.97 0.01
C ARG A 51 -16.29 -7.18 -0.77
N CYS A 52 -15.62 -8.32 -0.65
CA CYS A 52 -16.06 -9.57 -1.24
C CYS A 52 -17.47 -9.97 -0.75
N ASP A 53 -17.71 -9.90 0.57
CA ASP A 53 -19.00 -10.24 1.18
C ASP A 53 -20.12 -9.33 0.68
N ALA A 54 -19.88 -8.01 0.63
CA ALA A 54 -20.86 -7.04 0.14
C ALA A 54 -21.24 -7.23 -1.34
N GLU A 55 -20.35 -7.82 -2.14
CA GLU A 55 -20.54 -8.05 -3.58
C GLU A 55 -20.85 -9.51 -3.94
N ASN A 56 -21.03 -10.38 -2.94
CA ASN A 56 -21.22 -11.82 -3.11
C ASN A 56 -20.12 -12.47 -3.98
N LYS A 57 -18.86 -12.09 -3.72
CA LYS A 57 -17.66 -12.61 -4.39
C LYS A 57 -16.94 -13.63 -3.50
N PRO A 58 -16.27 -14.64 -4.08
CA PRO A 58 -15.44 -15.55 -3.30
C PRO A 58 -14.27 -14.80 -2.66
N LYS A 59 -14.04 -15.04 -1.37
CA LYS A 59 -12.88 -14.50 -0.65
C LYS A 59 -11.58 -15.06 -1.21
N VAL A 60 -10.56 -14.23 -1.24
CA VAL A 60 -9.20 -14.62 -1.64
C VAL A 60 -8.28 -14.66 -0.43
N ARG A 61 -7.32 -15.59 -0.43
CA ARG A 61 -6.20 -15.60 0.51
C ARG A 61 -5.28 -14.40 0.20
N LEU A 62 -4.79 -13.73 1.25
CA LEU A 62 -3.77 -12.70 1.14
C LEU A 62 -2.51 -13.18 1.88
N THR A 63 -1.44 -13.43 1.16
CA THR A 63 -0.14 -13.82 1.73
C THR A 63 0.85 -12.69 1.59
N THR A 64 1.80 -12.59 2.51
CA THR A 64 2.92 -11.66 2.41
C THR A 64 4.21 -12.42 2.17
N LYS A 65 5.09 -11.86 1.35
CA LYS A 65 6.45 -12.36 1.10
C LYS A 65 7.44 -11.20 1.19
N PRO A 66 8.59 -11.40 1.83
CA PRO A 66 9.58 -10.34 1.96
C PRO A 66 10.30 -10.11 0.61
N LEU A 67 10.57 -8.84 0.29
CA LEU A 67 11.52 -8.42 -0.76
C LEU A 67 12.95 -8.27 -0.22
N GLY A 68 13.13 -8.42 1.10
CA GLY A 68 14.40 -8.20 1.79
C GLY A 68 14.44 -6.83 2.47
N SER A 69 15.32 -6.71 3.47
CA SER A 69 15.46 -5.50 4.29
C SER A 69 16.56 -4.56 3.81
N GLY A 70 17.10 -4.76 2.60
CA GLY A 70 18.20 -3.98 2.02
C GLY A 70 17.72 -2.92 1.02
N LEU A 71 18.63 -2.44 0.18
CA LEU A 71 18.23 -1.75 -1.06
C LEU A 71 17.48 -2.75 -1.96
N LEU A 72 16.49 -2.25 -2.69
CA LEU A 72 15.69 -3.08 -3.56
C LEU A 72 16.56 -3.62 -4.70
N ASN A 73 16.66 -4.96 -4.77
CA ASN A 73 17.40 -5.67 -5.81
C ASN A 73 16.43 -6.21 -6.87
N GLU A 74 16.68 -5.85 -8.13
CA GLU A 74 15.90 -6.29 -9.29
C GLU A 74 15.82 -7.82 -9.40
N GLU A 75 16.92 -8.54 -9.18
CA GLU A 75 16.97 -10.00 -9.26
C GLU A 75 16.09 -10.64 -8.19
N THR A 76 16.11 -10.10 -6.97
CA THR A 76 15.23 -10.57 -5.89
C THR A 76 13.75 -10.38 -6.24
N VAL A 77 13.38 -9.26 -6.87
CA VAL A 77 12.00 -9.05 -7.33
C VAL A 77 11.67 -10.05 -8.44
N LYS A 78 12.54 -10.23 -9.44
CA LYS A 78 12.35 -11.21 -10.53
C LYS A 78 12.12 -12.63 -10.01
N ASP A 79 12.94 -13.07 -9.06
CA ASP A 79 12.83 -14.39 -8.45
C ASP A 79 11.51 -14.56 -7.69
N GLN A 80 11.11 -13.55 -6.91
CA GLN A 80 9.82 -13.57 -6.20
C GLN A 80 8.65 -13.60 -7.19
N LEU A 81 8.73 -12.86 -8.30
CA LEU A 81 7.69 -12.88 -9.34
C LEU A 81 7.62 -14.25 -10.00
N ALA A 82 8.74 -14.80 -10.48
CA ALA A 82 8.79 -16.11 -11.12
C ALA A 82 8.26 -17.22 -10.19
N MET A 83 8.71 -17.23 -8.94
CA MET A 83 8.29 -18.21 -7.94
C MET A 83 6.79 -18.14 -7.63
N ASN A 84 6.23 -16.93 -7.48
CA ASN A 84 4.83 -16.79 -7.07
C ASN A 84 3.86 -16.90 -8.25
N LEU A 85 4.19 -16.33 -9.41
CA LEU A 85 3.32 -16.36 -10.60
C LEU A 85 3.30 -17.73 -11.29
N GLY A 86 4.31 -18.57 -11.06
CA GLY A 86 4.30 -19.98 -11.48
C GLY A 86 3.34 -20.87 -10.69
N ARG A 87 2.79 -20.39 -9.56
CA ARG A 87 1.85 -21.15 -8.73
C ARG A 87 0.43 -21.03 -9.28
N SER A 88 -0.20 -22.16 -9.61
CA SER A 88 -1.54 -22.22 -10.20
C SER A 88 -2.67 -21.58 -9.36
N GLY A 89 -2.45 -21.39 -8.05
CA GLY A 89 -3.41 -20.76 -7.13
C GLY A 89 -3.30 -19.23 -7.01
N VAL A 90 -2.26 -18.61 -7.58
CA VAL A 90 -2.00 -17.17 -7.44
C VAL A 90 -2.70 -16.39 -8.54
N LYS A 91 -3.60 -15.48 -8.15
CA LYS A 91 -4.31 -14.56 -9.04
C LYS A 91 -3.45 -13.39 -9.48
N GLY A 92 -2.60 -12.91 -8.58
CA GLY A 92 -1.73 -11.79 -8.82
C GLY A 92 -0.73 -11.57 -7.69
N VAL A 93 0.31 -10.84 -8.04
CA VAL A 93 1.36 -10.38 -7.15
C VAL A 93 1.30 -8.86 -7.11
N VAL A 94 1.25 -8.31 -5.91
CA VAL A 94 1.28 -6.87 -5.66
C VAL A 94 2.57 -6.56 -4.93
N ALA A 95 3.42 -5.70 -5.47
CA ALA A 95 4.57 -5.19 -4.73
C ALA A 95 4.19 -3.89 -4.02
N LEU A 96 4.61 -3.74 -2.78
CA LEU A 96 4.48 -2.53 -1.99
C LEU A 96 5.80 -2.24 -1.28
N ILE A 97 6.42 -1.12 -1.64
CA ILE A 97 7.66 -0.64 -1.02
C ILE A 97 7.48 0.77 -0.46
N ASP A 98 8.39 1.21 0.40
CA ASP A 98 8.44 2.59 0.88
C ASP A 98 9.50 3.38 0.10
N VAL A 99 9.22 4.65 -0.23
CA VAL A 99 10.26 5.55 -0.77
C VAL A 99 11.11 6.06 0.38
N VAL A 100 12.10 5.27 0.81
CA VAL A 100 12.90 5.56 2.00
C VAL A 100 13.47 6.99 1.99
N CYS A 101 13.05 7.80 2.96
CA CYS A 101 13.47 9.20 3.10
C CYS A 101 14.53 9.44 4.18
N SER A 102 14.82 8.44 5.01
CA SER A 102 15.81 8.59 6.09
C SER A 102 16.36 7.22 6.53
N GLY A 103 17.58 7.20 7.08
CA GLY A 103 18.18 6.00 7.69
C GLY A 103 18.77 4.98 6.71
N ARG A 104 18.66 5.19 5.39
CA ARG A 104 19.31 4.39 4.32
C ARG A 104 19.65 5.27 3.12
N PRO A 105 20.54 4.83 2.21
CA PRO A 105 20.76 5.52 0.95
C PRO A 105 19.44 5.67 0.18
N GLN A 106 19.17 6.88 -0.29
CA GLN A 106 17.97 7.16 -1.06
C GLN A 106 18.08 6.50 -2.44
N GLN A 107 17.27 5.47 -2.68
CA GLN A 107 17.24 4.75 -3.97
C GLN A 107 16.33 5.43 -4.98
N PHE A 108 15.24 6.04 -4.53
CA PHE A 108 14.23 6.68 -5.38
C PHE A 108 13.88 8.08 -4.86
N LYS A 109 13.59 9.01 -5.77
CA LYS A 109 13.20 10.38 -5.42
C LYS A 109 11.75 10.45 -4.95
N ASN A 110 10.88 9.63 -5.52
CA ASN A 110 9.45 9.62 -5.25
C ASN A 110 8.81 8.26 -5.61
N ALA A 111 7.52 8.12 -5.30
CA ALA A 111 6.79 6.88 -5.54
C ALA A 111 6.70 6.55 -7.04
N ALA A 112 6.57 7.56 -7.91
CA ALA A 112 6.49 7.33 -9.35
C ALA A 112 7.77 6.70 -9.91
N GLU A 113 8.95 7.13 -9.46
CA GLU A 113 10.22 6.53 -9.87
C GLU A 113 10.37 5.09 -9.38
N ALA A 114 10.00 4.83 -8.11
CA ALA A 114 9.96 3.49 -7.54
C ALA A 114 9.01 2.54 -8.31
N ILE A 115 7.81 3.02 -8.64
CA ILE A 115 6.80 2.26 -9.39
C ILE A 115 7.29 2.00 -10.82
N ALA A 116 7.89 3.00 -11.48
CA ALA A 116 8.44 2.84 -12.82
C ALA A 116 9.58 1.81 -12.86
N PHE A 117 10.49 1.86 -11.88
CA PHE A 117 11.54 0.86 -11.72
C PHE A 117 10.96 -0.54 -11.56
N LEU A 118 10.06 -0.73 -10.58
CA LEU A 118 9.41 -2.00 -10.30
C LEU A 118 8.61 -2.53 -11.51
N GLY A 119 7.90 -1.66 -12.22
CA GLY A 119 7.13 -2.01 -13.42
C GLY A 119 8.02 -2.42 -14.59
N GLY A 120 9.20 -1.80 -14.73
CA GLY A 120 10.20 -2.15 -15.73
C GLY A 120 10.79 -3.56 -15.58
N ILE A 121 10.66 -4.17 -14.39
CA ILE A 121 11.13 -5.54 -14.12
C ILE A 121 10.28 -6.58 -14.88
N ALA A 122 8.97 -6.34 -15.00
CA ALA A 122 8.03 -7.23 -15.66
C ALA A 122 6.94 -6.42 -16.40
N PRO A 123 7.30 -5.70 -17.48
CA PRO A 123 6.42 -4.70 -18.10
C PRO A 123 5.17 -5.29 -18.76
N ASN A 124 5.22 -6.58 -19.13
CA ASN A 124 4.15 -7.29 -19.84
C ASN A 124 3.40 -8.30 -18.95
N GLU A 125 3.60 -8.27 -17.62
CA GLU A 125 2.91 -9.19 -16.72
C GLU A 125 1.71 -8.48 -16.06
N ASP A 126 0.52 -8.78 -16.57
CA ASP A 126 -0.75 -8.20 -16.09
C ASP A 126 -1.14 -8.69 -14.70
N ARG A 127 -0.56 -9.80 -14.23
CA ARG A 127 -0.78 -10.31 -12.87
C ARG A 127 0.20 -9.70 -11.87
N TYR A 128 1.00 -8.71 -12.26
CA TYR A 128 1.93 -8.02 -11.38
C TYR A 128 1.64 -6.53 -11.31
N HIS A 129 1.31 -6.02 -10.13
CA HIS A 129 1.01 -4.60 -9.90
C HIS A 129 2.00 -3.98 -8.90
N PRO A 130 2.91 -3.10 -9.34
CA PRO A 130 3.84 -2.40 -8.45
C PRO A 130 3.22 -1.16 -7.79
N HIS A 131 3.52 -0.96 -6.50
CA HIS A 131 3.12 0.21 -5.72
C HIS A 131 4.27 0.68 -4.83
N ALA A 132 4.26 1.97 -4.51
CA ALA A 132 5.16 2.56 -3.53
C ALA A 132 4.41 3.56 -2.66
N ALA A 133 4.62 3.50 -1.35
CA ALA A 133 4.20 4.55 -0.44
C ALA A 133 5.11 5.77 -0.63
N GLN A 134 4.50 6.93 -0.84
CA GLN A 134 5.25 8.18 -0.93
C GLN A 134 5.85 8.48 0.44
N TYR A 135 7.18 8.40 0.52
CA TYR A 135 8.03 8.57 1.70
C TYR A 135 8.04 7.39 2.68
N ASP A 136 6.92 7.10 3.34
CA ASP A 136 6.77 5.91 4.17
C ASP A 136 5.30 5.50 4.32
N PHE A 137 5.06 4.27 4.76
CA PHE A 137 3.73 3.75 5.07
C PHE A 137 2.93 4.68 5.99
N GLU A 138 3.60 5.39 6.91
CA GLU A 138 2.96 6.28 7.87
C GLU A 138 2.19 7.43 7.22
N ALA A 139 2.47 7.81 5.97
CA ALA A 139 1.64 8.73 5.19
C ALA A 139 0.16 8.31 5.22
N TRP A 140 -0.11 7.01 5.12
CA TRP A 140 -1.47 6.47 5.07
C TRP A 140 -2.17 6.42 6.43
N LEU A 141 -1.45 6.70 7.52
CA LEU A 141 -1.97 6.80 8.88
C LEU A 141 -2.42 8.21 9.24
N LEU A 142 -1.81 9.25 8.65
CA LEU A 142 -2.10 10.64 8.96
C LEU A 142 -3.58 11.05 8.80
N PRO A 143 -4.37 10.48 7.86
CA PRO A 143 -5.82 10.71 7.81
C PRO A 143 -6.58 10.42 9.10
N TYR A 144 -6.01 9.62 10.01
CA TYR A 144 -6.56 9.30 11.33
C TYR A 144 -5.95 10.13 12.46
N TRP A 145 -5.43 11.32 12.18
CA TRP A 145 -4.67 12.13 13.14
C TRP A 145 -5.38 12.36 14.48
N ASP A 146 -6.69 12.61 14.46
CA ASP A 146 -7.48 12.77 15.69
C ASP A 146 -7.48 11.50 16.55
N GLU A 147 -7.55 10.33 15.93
CA GLU A 147 -7.44 9.06 16.64
C GLU A 147 -6.04 8.87 17.20
N ILE A 148 -5.01 9.17 16.41
CA ILE A 148 -3.61 9.09 16.83
C ILE A 148 -3.41 9.96 18.08
N CYS A 149 -3.88 11.22 18.05
CA CYS A 149 -3.85 12.13 19.18
C CYS A 149 -4.55 11.57 20.42
N LYS A 150 -5.75 10.99 20.26
CA LYS A 150 -6.51 10.36 21.36
C LYS A 150 -5.74 9.20 22.00
N ARG A 151 -5.17 8.30 21.19
CA ARG A 151 -4.40 7.13 21.67
C ARG A 151 -3.13 7.53 22.42
N VAL A 152 -2.48 8.57 21.93
CA VAL A 152 -1.25 9.08 22.53
C VAL A 152 -1.54 9.95 23.76
N GLY A 153 -2.79 10.43 23.93
CA GLY A 153 -3.19 11.30 25.04
C GLY A 153 -2.66 12.73 24.88
N ARG A 154 -2.43 13.17 23.64
CA ARG A 154 -1.88 14.49 23.32
C ARG A 154 -2.69 15.12 22.20
N ARG A 155 -2.95 16.44 22.30
CA ARG A 155 -3.58 17.21 21.24
C ARG A 155 -2.50 17.94 20.43
N GLN A 156 -2.52 17.77 19.13
CA GLN A 156 -1.67 18.49 18.19
C GLN A 156 -2.39 18.61 16.84
N GLY A 157 -2.11 19.66 16.05
CA GLY A 157 -2.57 19.73 14.66
C GLY A 157 -1.90 18.67 13.77
N ALA A 158 -2.62 18.22 12.75
CA ALA A 158 -2.09 17.31 11.74
C ALA A 158 -0.91 17.95 10.99
N PRO A 159 0.08 17.17 10.54
CA PRO A 159 1.28 17.72 9.92
C PRO A 159 1.05 18.33 8.53
N GLY A 160 -0.09 18.03 7.88
CA GLY A 160 -0.48 18.61 6.61
C GLY A 160 -1.84 18.11 6.15
N ALA A 161 -2.43 18.78 5.16
CA ALA A 161 -3.72 18.40 4.57
C ALA A 161 -3.59 17.29 3.51
N ASN A 162 -2.39 17.12 2.94
CA ASN A 162 -2.10 16.12 1.92
C ASN A 162 -1.07 15.13 2.48
N PRO A 163 -1.51 13.97 3.03
CA PRO A 163 -0.64 13.06 3.75
C PRO A 163 0.59 12.59 2.96
N GLU A 164 0.41 12.27 1.68
CA GLU A 164 1.48 11.81 0.79
C GLU A 164 2.44 12.93 0.37
N ASN A 165 2.17 14.20 0.70
CA ASN A 165 3.09 15.33 0.46
C ASN A 165 3.85 15.74 1.73
N VAL A 166 3.65 15.05 2.86
CA VAL A 166 4.33 15.37 4.12
C VAL A 166 5.75 14.80 4.10
N ASN A 167 6.73 15.58 3.63
CA ASN A 167 8.18 15.26 3.72
C ASN A 167 9.06 16.51 3.70
N HIS A 168 8.60 17.62 4.29
CA HIS A 168 9.37 18.87 4.37
C HIS A 168 10.53 18.75 5.38
N ASN A 169 11.53 17.90 5.07
CA ASN A 169 12.64 17.44 5.93
C ASN A 169 12.21 16.54 7.10
N HIS A 170 10.92 16.23 7.20
CA HIS A 170 10.34 15.38 8.23
C HIS A 170 9.35 14.42 7.56
N PRO A 171 9.70 13.13 7.40
CA PRO A 171 8.78 12.15 6.84
C PRO A 171 7.59 11.90 7.79
N PRO A 172 6.50 11.28 7.32
CA PRO A 172 5.32 11.03 8.15
C PRO A 172 5.63 10.28 9.45
N SER A 173 6.54 9.29 9.42
CA SER A 173 7.02 8.60 10.63
C SER A 173 7.63 9.53 11.68
N TRP A 174 8.37 10.57 11.27
CA TRP A 174 8.95 11.54 12.19
C TRP A 174 7.87 12.27 13.00
N HIS A 175 6.73 12.58 12.38
CA HIS A 175 5.63 13.24 13.06
C HIS A 175 4.98 12.34 14.13
N LEU A 176 4.85 11.04 13.83
CA LEU A 176 4.36 10.06 14.81
C LEU A 176 5.37 9.85 15.94
N GLU A 177 6.66 9.72 15.63
CA GLU A 177 7.73 9.62 16.62
C GLU A 177 7.77 10.84 17.55
N LYS A 178 7.69 12.05 16.98
CA LYS A 178 7.66 13.30 17.75
C LYS A 178 6.44 13.32 18.68
N LEU A 179 5.26 12.98 18.19
CA LEU A 179 4.03 12.99 19.00
C LEU A 179 4.11 11.98 20.16
N HIS A 180 4.60 10.75 19.89
CA HIS A 180 4.79 9.74 20.93
C HIS A 180 5.85 10.18 21.96
N ARG A 181 6.96 10.74 21.50
CA ARG A 181 8.03 11.25 22.38
C ARG A 181 7.52 12.36 23.30
N LEU A 182 6.70 13.27 22.80
CA LEU A 182 6.04 14.30 23.63
C LEU A 182 5.09 13.70 24.67
N ALA A 183 4.56 12.50 24.45
CA ALA A 183 3.80 11.74 25.43
C ALA A 183 4.65 10.83 26.33
N GLY A 184 5.98 10.92 26.27
CA GLY A 184 6.88 10.06 27.04
C GLY A 184 6.90 8.61 26.55
N LYS A 185 6.51 8.35 25.30
CA LYS A 185 6.46 7.03 24.68
C LYS A 185 7.40 6.96 23.47
N LYS A 186 7.79 5.73 23.08
CA LYS A 186 8.48 5.48 21.81
C LYS A 186 7.46 4.95 20.80
N TYR A 187 7.45 5.52 19.60
CA TYR A 187 6.66 4.99 18.48
C TYR A 187 7.27 3.68 17.99
N ASN A 188 6.44 2.66 17.80
CA ASN A 188 6.80 1.36 17.26
C ASN A 188 5.96 1.11 16.00
N LYS A 189 6.60 1.17 14.81
CA LYS A 189 5.87 1.14 13.53
C LYS A 189 4.92 -0.05 13.40
N PRO A 190 5.34 -1.32 13.61
CA PRO A 190 4.44 -2.46 13.47
C PRO A 190 3.28 -2.45 14.47
N ILE A 191 3.55 -2.14 15.75
CA ILE A 191 2.54 -2.20 16.82
C ILE A 191 1.58 -1.02 16.70
N ASP A 192 2.10 0.20 16.68
CA ASP A 192 1.30 1.42 16.70
C ASP A 192 0.60 1.64 15.34
N GLY A 193 1.27 1.35 14.23
CA GLY A 193 0.67 1.44 12.89
C GLY A 193 -0.54 0.51 12.73
N LYS A 194 -0.40 -0.76 13.14
CA LYS A 194 -1.52 -1.71 13.20
C LYS A 194 -2.61 -1.23 14.15
N ALA A 195 -2.22 -0.76 15.33
CA ALA A 195 -3.17 -0.27 16.32
C ALA A 195 -4.02 0.84 15.70
N ILE A 196 -3.40 1.88 15.12
CA ILE A 196 -4.06 3.04 14.49
C ILE A 196 -5.15 2.62 13.50
N LEU A 197 -4.84 1.66 12.62
CA LEU A 197 -5.74 1.19 11.58
C LEU A 197 -6.80 0.17 12.04
N THR A 198 -6.61 -0.47 13.20
CA THR A 198 -7.54 -1.48 13.69
C THR A 198 -8.94 -0.88 13.89
N GLY A 199 -9.95 -1.48 13.23
CA GLY A 199 -11.35 -1.03 13.28
C GLY A 199 -11.63 0.27 12.51
N LYS A 200 -10.70 0.73 11.67
CA LYS A 200 -10.89 1.93 10.86
C LYS A 200 -11.36 1.60 9.44
N ASP A 201 -12.12 2.53 8.86
CA ASP A 201 -12.49 2.48 7.44
C ASP A 201 -11.32 2.98 6.59
N LEU A 202 -10.66 2.07 5.87
CA LEU A 202 -9.53 2.39 4.98
C LEU A 202 -9.89 3.38 3.87
N LEU A 203 -11.19 3.59 3.57
CA LEU A 203 -11.62 4.61 2.62
C LEU A 203 -11.32 6.04 3.10
N VAL A 204 -11.16 6.27 4.41
CA VAL A 204 -10.73 7.57 4.93
C VAL A 204 -9.35 7.92 4.39
N SER A 205 -8.40 6.98 4.43
CA SER A 205 -7.08 7.18 3.84
C SER A 205 -7.12 7.17 2.31
N ALA A 206 -7.86 6.23 1.69
CA ALA A 206 -7.91 6.14 0.23
C ALA A 206 -8.46 7.42 -0.45
N ARG A 207 -9.30 8.20 0.23
CA ARG A 207 -9.78 9.49 -0.27
C ARG A 207 -8.72 10.60 -0.27
N GLN A 208 -7.70 10.49 0.58
CA GLN A 208 -6.67 11.51 0.79
C GLN A 208 -5.28 11.08 0.28
N CYS A 209 -5.10 9.79 0.01
CA CYS A 209 -3.83 9.16 -0.35
C CYS A 209 -3.97 8.45 -1.72
N PRO A 210 -3.65 9.13 -2.84
CA PRO A 210 -3.72 8.55 -4.17
C PRO A 210 -2.98 7.21 -4.34
N GLN A 211 -1.76 7.08 -3.81
CA GLN A 211 -1.01 5.82 -3.91
C GLN A 211 -1.69 4.71 -3.10
N PHE A 212 -2.20 5.02 -1.91
CA PHE A 212 -2.94 4.03 -1.13
C PHE A 212 -4.20 3.55 -1.84
N LYS A 213 -4.95 4.45 -2.48
CA LYS A 213 -6.13 4.09 -3.26
C LYS A 213 -5.80 3.15 -4.42
N LEU A 214 -4.73 3.45 -5.15
CA LEU A 214 -4.27 2.59 -6.26
C LEU A 214 -3.85 1.21 -5.75
N PHE A 215 -3.15 1.16 -4.62
CA PHE A 215 -2.79 -0.10 -3.96
C PHE A 215 -4.02 -0.94 -3.59
N LEU A 216 -5.01 -0.34 -2.91
CA LEU A 216 -6.26 -1.03 -2.57
C LEU A 216 -7.01 -1.49 -3.82
N ASN A 217 -7.01 -0.69 -4.89
CA ASN A 217 -7.62 -1.07 -6.16
C ASN A 217 -6.93 -2.30 -6.78
N SER A 218 -5.62 -2.46 -6.65
CA SER A 218 -4.95 -3.67 -7.13
C SER A 218 -5.39 -4.92 -6.36
N LEU A 219 -5.59 -4.81 -5.05
CA LEU A 219 -6.14 -5.91 -4.25
C LEU A 219 -7.58 -6.24 -4.67
N LEU A 220 -8.43 -5.22 -4.83
CA LEU A 220 -9.82 -5.38 -5.25
C LEU A 220 -9.95 -5.99 -6.65
N TYR A 221 -9.11 -5.53 -7.58
CA TYR A 221 -9.04 -6.06 -8.95
C TYR A 221 -8.74 -7.55 -8.95
N PHE A 222 -7.69 -8.00 -8.25
CA PHE A 222 -7.36 -9.42 -8.18
C PHE A 222 -8.41 -10.23 -7.41
N ALA A 223 -9.12 -9.62 -6.45
CA ALA A 223 -10.27 -10.27 -5.80
C ALA A 223 -11.55 -10.28 -6.67
N GLY A 224 -11.57 -9.57 -7.80
CA GLY A 224 -12.75 -9.45 -8.66
C GLY A 224 -13.88 -8.60 -8.05
N CYS A 225 -13.53 -7.69 -7.15
CA CYS A 225 -14.44 -6.72 -6.53
C CYS A 225 -14.41 -5.38 -7.27
N ARG A 226 -15.42 -4.53 -7.04
CA ARG A 226 -15.49 -3.20 -7.60
C ARG A 226 -14.35 -2.30 -7.08
N LEU A 227 -13.69 -1.60 -8.01
CA LEU A 227 -12.66 -0.62 -7.67
C LEU A 227 -13.24 0.61 -6.96
N LEU A 228 -12.40 1.24 -6.13
CA LEU A 228 -12.71 2.50 -5.46
C LEU A 228 -12.80 3.65 -6.49
N PRO A 229 -13.79 4.55 -6.35
CA PRO A 229 -13.98 5.70 -7.23
C PRO A 229 -12.85 6.71 -7.07
#